data_AF-A0A2V2FTB3-F1
#
_entry.id   AF-A0A2V2FTB3-F1
#
_cell.length_a   1.000
_cell.length_b   1.000
_cell.length_c   1.000
_cell.angle_alpha   90.00
_cell.angle_beta   90.00
_cell.angle_gamma   90.00
#
_symmetry.space_group_name_H-M   'P 1'
#
loop_
_entity.id
_entity.type
_entity.pdbx_description
1 polymer ?
#
loop_
_entity_poly.entity_id
_entity_poly.type
_entity_poly.pdbx_seq_one_letter_code
_entity_poly.pdbx_strand_id
1 'polypeptide(L)'
;MIIGCNPQKKRRQALPGNRRNRDMEIWKICLTAAAGYLFGSISVAILVCRGLYGADVRERGSGNAGATNVARVFGMKAGVITFAGDLLKTAAALLLGAWLLGEPGKCIAACACLVGHCWPLFFGFRGGKGVTVSAAVALLLDPRLFLILVAVFFLVFYFVRTVSICSISAALAYPLAMLLLGDTSLPMLLTGVFVAVMVCFLHRGNIKRILNGTEPKFKAKK
;
A
#
# COMPACT_ATOMS: atom_id res chain seq x y z
N MET A 1 -45.06 -21.09 51.92
CA MET A 1 -45.51 -19.76 51.44
C MET A 1 -44.51 -19.32 50.37
N ILE A 2 -44.99 -19.14 49.14
CA ILE A 2 -44.19 -19.07 47.92
C ILE A 2 -43.49 -17.71 47.82
N ILE A 3 -42.14 -17.72 47.70
CA ILE A 3 -41.33 -16.52 47.45
C ILE A 3 -41.50 -16.16 45.97
N GLY A 4 -42.23 -15.09 45.70
CA GLY A 4 -42.46 -14.57 44.36
C GLY A 4 -41.19 -13.99 43.73
N CYS A 5 -40.52 -14.77 42.88
CA CYS A 5 -39.52 -14.26 41.95
C CYS A 5 -40.24 -13.58 40.77
N ASN A 6 -40.28 -12.25 40.78
CA ASN A 6 -40.88 -11.44 39.71
C ASN A 6 -40.04 -11.54 38.41
N PRO A 7 -40.53 -12.16 37.32
CA PRO A 7 -39.75 -12.36 36.09
C PRO A 7 -39.61 -11.09 35.22
N GLN A 8 -40.26 -9.98 35.58
CA GLN A 8 -40.38 -8.80 34.71
C GLN A 8 -39.19 -7.83 34.76
N LYS A 9 -38.20 -8.04 35.64
CA LYS A 9 -37.03 -7.14 35.76
C LYS A 9 -35.84 -7.48 34.86
N LYS A 10 -35.87 -8.59 34.10
CA LYS A 10 -34.81 -8.95 33.13
C LYS A 10 -35.09 -8.53 31.69
N ARG A 11 -36.17 -7.79 31.41
CA ARG A 11 -36.60 -7.40 30.05
C ARG A 11 -36.45 -5.91 29.73
N ARG A 12 -35.62 -5.17 30.47
CA ARG A 12 -35.33 -3.76 30.17
C ARG A 12 -33.86 -3.45 30.31
N GLN A 13 -33.10 -3.71 29.24
CA GLN A 13 -31.88 -2.96 28.88
C GLN A 13 -31.37 -3.38 27.48
N ALA A 14 -32.26 -3.40 26.49
CA ALA A 14 -31.83 -3.15 25.11
C ALA A 14 -31.98 -1.64 24.91
N LEU A 15 -30.94 -0.87 25.28
CA LEU A 15 -30.94 0.58 25.11
C LEU A 15 -31.00 0.91 23.60
N PRO A 16 -31.92 1.78 23.16
CA PRO A 16 -31.97 2.26 21.78
C PRO A 16 -30.87 3.32 21.56
N GLY A 17 -29.62 2.87 21.57
CA GLY A 17 -28.46 3.73 21.33
C GLY A 17 -27.52 3.08 20.33
N ASN A 18 -27.96 2.80 19.09
CA ASN A 18 -27.03 2.12 18.17
C ASN A 18 -27.33 2.14 16.65
N ARG A 19 -28.20 3.00 16.10
CA ARG A 19 -28.27 3.16 14.62
C ARG A 19 -27.40 4.31 14.15
N ARG A 20 -27.68 5.52 14.64
CA ARG A 20 -26.94 6.74 14.28
C ARG A 20 -25.41 6.61 14.45
N ASN A 21 -24.92 5.99 15.54
CA ASN A 21 -23.47 5.78 15.73
C ASN A 21 -22.88 4.77 14.73
N ARG A 22 -23.61 3.69 14.41
CA ARG A 22 -23.19 2.73 13.37
C ARG A 22 -23.20 3.35 11.98
N ASP A 23 -24.22 4.15 11.66
CA ASP A 23 -24.32 4.81 10.37
C ASP A 23 -23.15 5.81 10.19
N MET A 24 -22.82 6.55 11.24
CA MET A 24 -21.64 7.46 11.25
C MET A 24 -20.32 6.70 11.10
N GLU A 25 -20.16 5.54 11.73
CA GLU A 25 -18.98 4.67 11.57
C GLU A 25 -18.87 4.13 10.13
N ILE A 26 -19.96 3.64 9.55
CA ILE A 26 -19.98 3.12 8.17
C ILE A 26 -19.60 4.22 7.18
N TRP A 27 -20.16 5.42 7.31
CA TRP A 27 -19.82 6.53 6.43
C TRP A 27 -18.34 6.92 6.51
N LYS A 28 -17.75 6.92 7.71
CA LYS A 28 -16.31 7.15 7.89
C LYS A 28 -15.47 6.06 7.22
N ILE A 29 -15.88 4.80 7.29
CA ILE A 29 -15.19 3.68 6.63
C ILE A 29 -15.23 3.87 5.11
N CYS A 30 -16.41 4.12 4.55
CA CYS A 30 -16.58 4.37 3.12
C CYS A 30 -15.77 5.58 2.66
N LEU A 31 -15.79 6.68 3.42
CA LEU A 31 -15.02 7.89 3.13
C LEU A 31 -13.52 7.61 3.16
N THR A 32 -13.04 6.87 4.17
CA THR A 32 -11.62 6.51 4.31
C THR A 32 -11.15 5.67 3.13
N ALA A 33 -11.93 4.65 2.74
CA ALA A 33 -11.61 3.81 1.60
C ALA A 33 -11.64 4.60 0.28
N ALA A 34 -12.67 5.40 0.06
CA ALA A 34 -12.80 6.23 -1.15
C ALA A 34 -11.65 7.24 -1.26
N ALA A 35 -11.39 8.00 -0.20
CA ALA A 35 -10.29 8.97 -0.19
C ALA A 35 -8.93 8.30 -0.39
N GLY A 36 -8.67 7.17 0.30
CA GLY A 36 -7.45 6.40 0.13
C GLY A 36 -7.24 5.97 -1.33
N TYR A 37 -8.28 5.42 -1.97
CA TYR A 37 -8.25 5.04 -3.38
C TYR A 37 -8.00 6.23 -4.32
N LEU A 38 -8.62 7.39 -4.06
CA LEU A 38 -8.43 8.60 -4.86
C LEU A 38 -7.00 9.15 -4.73
N PHE A 39 -6.44 9.22 -3.52
CA PHE A 39 -5.04 9.58 -3.31
C PHE A 39 -4.09 8.60 -4.02
N GLY A 40 -4.35 7.30 -3.89
CA GLY A 40 -3.61 6.25 -4.60
C GLY A 40 -3.64 6.45 -6.11
N SER A 41 -4.80 6.84 -6.65
CA SER A 41 -5.06 7.05 -8.07
C SER A 41 -4.27 8.21 -8.70
N ILE A 42 -3.65 9.07 -7.90
CA ILE A 42 -2.73 10.11 -8.39
C ILE A 42 -1.42 9.45 -8.80
N SER A 43 -1.28 9.10 -10.08
CA SER A 43 -0.05 8.49 -10.61
C SER A 43 1.04 9.55 -10.81
N VAL A 44 1.87 9.73 -9.78
CA VAL A 44 2.99 10.69 -9.80
C VAL A 44 3.96 10.37 -10.94
N ALA A 45 4.22 9.10 -11.22
CA ALA A 45 5.06 8.68 -12.34
C ALA A 45 4.57 9.25 -13.68
N ILE A 46 3.25 9.18 -13.94
CA ILE A 46 2.66 9.70 -15.18
C ILE A 46 2.65 11.22 -15.18
N LEU A 47 2.31 11.86 -14.06
CA LEU A 47 2.31 13.32 -13.94
C LEU A 47 3.70 13.91 -14.20
N VAL A 48 4.73 13.35 -13.54
CA VAL A 48 6.13 13.78 -13.70
C VAL A 48 6.59 13.57 -15.14
N CYS A 49 6.34 12.39 -15.71
CA CYS A 49 6.80 12.09 -17.07
C CYS A 49 6.10 12.92 -18.15
N ARG A 50 4.78 13.13 -18.04
CA ARG A 50 4.05 13.97 -18.98
C ARG A 50 4.42 15.44 -18.82
N GLY A 51 4.50 15.93 -17.58
CA GLY A 51 4.76 17.35 -17.30
C GLY A 51 6.20 17.78 -17.61
N LEU A 52 7.21 16.96 -17.29
CA LEU A 52 8.62 17.33 -17.48
C LEU A 52 9.22 16.83 -18.80
N TYR A 53 8.66 15.77 -19.40
CA TYR A 53 9.27 15.11 -20.56
C TYR A 53 8.31 14.89 -21.73
N GLY A 54 7.05 15.34 -21.63
CA GLY A 54 6.06 15.20 -22.71
C GLY A 54 5.77 13.74 -23.10
N ALA A 55 6.00 12.78 -22.20
CA ALA A 55 5.94 11.36 -22.52
C ALA A 55 5.24 10.54 -21.43
N ASP A 56 4.62 9.42 -21.82
CA ASP A 56 4.05 8.45 -20.89
C ASP A 56 5.08 7.36 -20.56
N VAL A 57 5.39 7.17 -19.28
CA VAL A 57 6.36 6.16 -18.83
C VAL A 57 5.89 4.73 -19.13
N ARG A 58 4.59 4.51 -19.35
CA ARG A 58 4.01 3.19 -19.64
C ARG A 58 4.32 2.70 -21.05
N GLU A 59 4.76 3.59 -21.94
CA GLU A 59 5.13 3.27 -23.32
C GLU A 59 6.63 2.97 -23.46
N ARG A 60 7.40 3.06 -22.36
CA ARG A 60 8.87 2.97 -22.37
C ARG A 60 9.40 2.03 -21.28
N GLY A 61 10.59 1.48 -21.50
CA GLY A 61 11.26 0.62 -20.54
C GLY A 61 10.44 -0.62 -20.19
N SER A 62 10.15 -0.84 -18.91
CA SER A 62 9.33 -1.99 -18.49
C SER A 62 7.81 -1.77 -18.61
N GLY A 63 7.37 -0.61 -19.10
CA GLY A 63 5.96 -0.22 -19.22
C GLY A 63 5.24 0.02 -17.89
N ASN A 64 5.96 -0.01 -16.76
CA ASN A 64 5.38 0.17 -15.43
C ASN A 64 5.40 1.65 -15.01
N ALA A 65 4.30 2.16 -14.46
CA ALA A 65 4.23 3.52 -13.91
C ALA A 65 4.75 3.59 -12.47
N GLY A 66 6.03 3.30 -12.27
CA GLY A 66 6.68 3.37 -10.95
C GLY A 66 8.09 3.93 -11.02
N ALA A 67 8.58 4.41 -9.88
CA ALA A 67 9.85 5.13 -9.73
C ALA A 67 11.05 4.44 -10.39
N THR A 68 11.17 3.10 -10.28
CA THR A 68 12.27 2.34 -10.91
C THR A 68 12.27 2.45 -12.44
N ASN A 69 11.09 2.42 -13.08
CA ASN A 69 11.01 2.54 -14.54
C ASN A 69 11.25 3.99 -14.96
N VAL A 70 10.71 4.95 -14.21
CA VAL A 70 11.00 6.38 -14.42
C VAL A 70 12.51 6.63 -14.34
N ALA A 71 13.20 6.11 -13.32
CA ALA A 71 14.64 6.22 -13.18
C ALA A 71 15.42 5.59 -14.36
N ARG A 72 14.93 4.46 -14.87
CA ARG A 72 15.52 3.78 -16.03
C ARG A 72 15.35 4.55 -17.34
N VAL A 73 14.22 5.25 -17.52
CA VAL A 73 13.87 5.88 -18.81
C VAL A 73 14.24 7.37 -18.84
N PHE A 74 13.99 8.08 -17.74
CA PHE A 74 14.08 9.55 -17.65
C PHE A 74 15.15 10.03 -16.64
N GLY A 75 15.87 9.12 -15.99
CA GLY A 75 16.99 9.42 -15.10
C GLY A 75 16.64 9.45 -13.62
N MET A 76 17.67 9.33 -12.76
CA MET A 76 17.50 9.17 -11.32
C MET A 76 16.71 10.30 -10.65
N LYS A 77 16.90 11.55 -11.09
CA LYS A 77 16.18 12.71 -10.54
C LYS A 77 14.66 12.56 -10.68
N ALA A 78 14.18 12.19 -11.87
CA ALA A 78 12.76 11.94 -12.10
C ALA A 78 12.23 10.74 -11.29
N GLY A 79 13.06 9.70 -11.15
CA GLY A 79 12.76 8.54 -10.30
C GLY A 79 12.58 8.90 -8.83
N VAL A 80 13.47 9.73 -8.28
CA VAL A 80 13.40 10.21 -6.89
C VAL A 80 12.18 11.09 -6.67
N ILE A 81 11.87 12.02 -7.59
CA ILE A 81 10.65 12.85 -7.51
C ILE A 81 9.40 11.97 -7.51
N THR A 82 9.37 10.95 -8.38
CA THR A 82 8.27 9.98 -8.44
C THR A 82 8.13 9.23 -7.12
N PHE A 83 9.25 8.73 -6.57
CA PHE A 83 9.26 8.03 -5.28
C PHE A 83 8.74 8.91 -4.15
N ALA A 84 9.23 10.15 -4.05
CA ALA A 84 8.82 11.11 -3.04
C ALA A 84 7.32 11.44 -3.15
N GLY A 85 6.81 11.68 -4.35
CA GLY A 85 5.38 11.95 -4.52
C GLY A 85 4.49 10.75 -4.21
N ASP A 86 4.91 9.52 -4.56
CA ASP A 86 4.19 8.30 -4.16
C ASP A 86 4.20 8.11 -2.62
N LEU A 87 5.27 8.50 -1.93
CA LEU A 87 5.32 8.50 -0.47
C LEU A 87 4.37 9.56 0.10
N LEU A 88 4.41 10.79 -0.40
CA LEU A 88 3.58 11.90 0.09
C LEU A 88 2.08 11.63 -0.06
N LYS A 89 1.63 11.14 -1.22
CA LYS A 89 0.21 10.80 -1.43
C LYS A 89 -0.23 9.66 -0.51
N THR A 90 0.66 8.71 -0.22
CA THR A 90 0.39 7.61 0.70
C THR A 90 0.28 8.13 2.13
N ALA A 91 1.20 9.00 2.55
CA ALA A 91 1.14 9.67 3.85
C ALA A 91 -0.18 10.43 4.03
N ALA A 92 -0.60 11.22 3.04
CA ALA A 92 -1.86 11.93 3.08
C ALA A 92 -3.06 10.97 3.27
N ALA A 93 -3.10 9.87 2.52
CA ALA A 93 -4.16 8.86 2.66
C ALA A 93 -4.20 8.24 4.07
N LEU A 94 -3.06 7.76 4.57
CA LEU A 94 -3.00 7.08 5.87
C LEU A 94 -3.28 8.04 7.03
N LEU A 95 -2.75 9.28 6.98
CA LEU A 95 -3.01 10.28 8.02
C LEU A 95 -4.50 10.67 8.07
N LEU A 96 -5.15 10.78 6.90
CA LEU A 96 -6.59 11.01 6.84
C LEU A 96 -7.37 9.83 7.44
N GLY A 97 -7.00 8.59 7.10
CA GLY A 97 -7.61 7.40 7.70
C GLY A 97 -7.41 7.35 9.22
N ALA A 98 -6.19 7.67 9.69
CA ALA A 98 -5.87 7.79 11.12
C ALA A 98 -6.79 8.77 11.84
N TRP A 99 -6.99 9.94 11.24
CA TRP A 99 -7.78 11.01 11.82
C TRP A 99 -9.27 10.63 11.90
N LEU A 100 -9.80 9.89 10.92
CA LEU A 100 -11.21 9.50 10.89
C LEU A 100 -11.55 8.33 11.82
N LEU A 101 -10.69 7.31 11.88
CA LEU A 101 -10.98 6.00 12.47
C LEU A 101 -9.81 5.39 13.25
N GLY A 102 -8.75 6.14 13.53
CA GLY A 102 -7.57 5.64 14.22
C GLY A 102 -6.80 4.60 13.40
N GLU A 103 -6.22 3.60 14.08
CA GLU A 103 -5.40 2.58 13.44
C GLU A 103 -6.14 1.72 12.38
N PRO A 104 -7.40 1.28 12.60
CA PRO A 104 -8.18 0.63 11.54
C PRO A 104 -8.34 1.51 10.30
N GLY A 105 -8.54 2.81 10.49
CA GLY A 105 -8.61 3.78 9.41
C GLY A 105 -7.32 3.90 8.61
N LYS A 106 -6.15 3.92 9.29
CA LYS A 106 -4.84 3.86 8.62
C LYS A 106 -4.74 2.63 7.72
N CYS A 107 -5.12 1.46 8.22
CA CYS A 107 -5.05 0.19 7.50
C CYS A 107 -5.99 0.17 6.28
N ILE A 108 -7.24 0.64 6.44
CA ILE A 108 -8.20 0.76 5.33
C ILE A 108 -7.67 1.70 4.24
N ALA A 109 -7.20 2.89 4.64
CA ALA A 109 -6.65 3.86 3.71
C ALA A 109 -5.39 3.32 3.00
N ALA A 110 -4.54 2.58 3.70
CA ALA A 110 -3.35 1.94 3.13
C ALA A 110 -3.70 0.94 2.03
N CYS A 111 -4.62 0.01 2.31
CA CYS A 111 -5.09 -0.95 1.32
C CYS A 111 -5.73 -0.26 0.13
N ALA A 112 -6.61 0.72 0.36
CA ALA A 112 -7.27 1.46 -0.72
C ALA A 112 -6.29 2.29 -1.57
N CYS A 113 -5.32 2.95 -0.93
CA CYS A 113 -4.26 3.71 -1.61
C CYS A 113 -3.36 2.81 -2.47
N LEU A 114 -3.02 1.62 -1.96
CA LEU A 114 -2.28 0.63 -2.74
C LEU A 114 -3.07 0.19 -3.98
N VAL A 115 -4.36 -0.12 -3.83
CA VAL A 115 -5.26 -0.46 -4.95
C VAL A 115 -5.33 0.69 -5.96
N GLY A 116 -5.52 1.93 -5.50
CA GLY A 116 -5.55 3.12 -6.35
C GLY A 116 -4.24 3.36 -7.10
N HIS A 117 -3.09 3.11 -6.48
CA HIS A 117 -1.80 3.22 -7.17
C HIS A 117 -1.63 2.19 -8.28
N CYS A 118 -2.18 0.99 -8.10
CA CYS A 118 -2.07 -0.10 -9.08
C CYS A 118 -3.07 0.05 -10.22
N TRP A 119 -4.30 0.47 -9.90
CA TRP A 119 -5.39 0.73 -10.83
C TRP A 119 -5.93 2.15 -10.66
N PRO A 120 -5.17 3.16 -11.11
CA PRO A 120 -5.50 4.56 -10.91
C PRO A 120 -6.68 5.00 -11.79
N LEU A 121 -7.74 5.50 -11.14
CA LEU A 121 -8.95 5.99 -11.80
C LEU A 121 -8.65 7.01 -12.90
N PHE A 122 -7.80 7.99 -12.58
CA PHE A 122 -7.51 9.13 -13.46
C PHE A 122 -6.59 8.78 -14.65
N PHE A 123 -6.03 7.57 -14.69
CA PHE A 123 -5.02 7.19 -15.68
C PHE A 123 -5.36 5.87 -16.38
N GLY A 124 -6.65 5.59 -16.57
CA GLY A 124 -7.14 4.42 -17.32
C GLY A 124 -6.82 3.10 -16.63
N PHE A 125 -6.77 3.09 -15.30
CA PHE A 125 -6.57 1.90 -14.48
C PHE A 125 -5.28 1.10 -14.78
N ARG A 126 -4.26 1.78 -15.32
CA ARG A 126 -2.94 1.20 -15.60
C ARG A 126 -1.86 1.96 -14.84
N GLY A 127 -1.53 1.47 -13.64
CA GLY A 127 -0.62 2.12 -12.69
C GLY A 127 0.69 1.36 -12.44
N GLY A 128 1.17 1.45 -11.20
CA GLY A 128 2.42 0.83 -10.75
C GLY A 128 2.20 -0.53 -10.07
N LYS A 129 3.28 -1.10 -9.53
CA LYS A 129 3.27 -2.42 -8.83
C LYS A 129 3.18 -2.31 -7.30
N GLY A 130 3.01 -1.10 -6.78
CA GLY A 130 2.77 -0.89 -5.36
C GLY A 130 4.00 -0.87 -4.47
N VAL A 131 5.21 -1.22 -4.93
CA VAL A 131 6.41 -1.35 -4.05
C VAL A 131 6.70 -0.08 -3.25
N THR A 132 6.72 1.09 -3.89
CA THR A 132 6.95 2.37 -3.20
C THR A 132 5.84 2.69 -2.20
N VAL A 133 4.58 2.45 -2.59
CA VAL A 133 3.42 2.68 -1.71
C VAL A 133 3.49 1.74 -0.51
N SER A 134 3.80 0.46 -0.71
CA SER A 134 3.98 -0.51 0.36
C SER A 134 5.13 -0.14 1.31
N ALA A 135 6.24 0.39 0.80
CA ALA A 135 7.32 0.91 1.64
C ALA A 135 6.87 2.12 2.47
N ALA A 136 6.11 3.05 1.89
CA ALA A 136 5.53 4.18 2.62
C ALA A 136 4.50 3.73 3.67
N VAL A 137 3.67 2.74 3.35
CA VAL A 137 2.74 2.10 4.30
C VAL A 137 3.52 1.51 5.46
N ALA A 138 4.58 0.74 5.21
CA ALA A 138 5.43 0.19 6.26
C ALA A 138 5.97 1.28 7.19
N LEU A 139 6.50 2.37 6.61
CA LEU A 139 7.06 3.50 7.37
C LEU A 139 6.03 4.17 8.28
N LEU A 140 4.80 4.31 7.80
CA LEU A 140 3.72 5.01 8.51
C LEU A 140 2.96 4.13 9.51
N LEU A 141 3.03 2.80 9.32
CA LEU A 141 2.54 1.84 10.30
C LEU A 141 3.56 1.64 11.42
N ASP A 142 4.80 1.35 11.07
CA ASP A 142 5.91 1.18 12.01
C ASP A 142 7.28 1.42 11.33
N PRO A 143 8.05 2.44 11.72
CA PRO A 143 9.38 2.68 11.17
C PRO A 143 10.34 1.48 11.30
N ARG A 144 10.22 0.64 12.33
CA ARG A 144 11.04 -0.58 12.50
C ARG A 144 10.79 -1.57 11.37
N LEU A 145 9.51 -1.76 11.01
CA LEU A 145 9.11 -2.60 9.89
C LEU A 145 9.69 -2.08 8.57
N PHE A 146 9.60 -0.77 8.33
CA PHE A 146 10.21 -0.16 7.14
C PHE A 146 11.71 -0.45 7.06
N LEU A 147 12.45 -0.27 8.16
CA LEU A 147 13.89 -0.54 8.19
C LEU A 147 14.21 -2.00 7.89
N ILE A 148 13.47 -2.95 8.47
CA ILE A 148 13.63 -4.38 8.19
C ILE A 148 13.40 -4.66 6.70
N LEU A 149 12.33 -4.13 6.12
CA LEU A 149 11.98 -4.36 4.72
C LEU A 149 12.98 -3.74 3.74
N VAL A 150 13.47 -2.53 4.05
CA VAL A 150 14.54 -1.88 3.30
C VAL A 150 15.83 -2.68 3.40
N ALA A 151 16.18 -3.19 4.58
CA ALA A 151 17.34 -4.06 4.78
C ALA A 151 17.23 -5.34 3.94
N VAL A 152 16.08 -6.04 3.97
CA VAL A 152 15.82 -7.21 3.12
C VAL A 152 15.96 -6.86 1.64
N PHE A 153 15.36 -5.76 1.20
CA PHE A 153 15.44 -5.31 -0.18
C PHE A 153 16.89 -5.10 -0.63
N PHE A 154 17.67 -4.33 0.13
CA PHE A 154 19.06 -4.00 -0.24
C PHE A 154 20.02 -5.17 -0.07
N LEU A 155 19.79 -6.05 0.90
CA LEU A 155 20.55 -7.30 1.05
C LEU A 155 20.38 -8.18 -0.20
N VAL A 156 19.14 -8.40 -0.64
CA VAL A 156 18.87 -9.16 -1.87
C VAL A 156 19.41 -8.43 -3.11
N PHE A 157 19.31 -7.09 -3.14
CA PHE A 157 19.83 -6.29 -4.24
C PHE A 157 21.34 -6.40 -4.40
N TYR A 158 22.08 -6.43 -3.29
CA TYR A 158 23.54 -6.58 -3.28
C TYR A 158 23.99 -7.82 -4.06
N PHE A 159 23.33 -8.96 -3.85
CA PHE A 159 23.67 -10.23 -4.51
C PHE A 159 23.09 -10.35 -5.92
N VAL A 160 21.82 -9.97 -6.12
CA VAL A 160 21.08 -10.35 -7.34
C VAL A 160 21.02 -9.19 -8.37
N ARG A 161 21.03 -7.94 -7.91
CA ARG A 161 20.90 -6.71 -8.73
C ARG A 161 19.65 -6.65 -9.61
N THR A 162 18.61 -7.41 -9.26
CA THR A 162 17.33 -7.47 -9.97
C THR A 162 16.21 -6.94 -9.06
N VAL A 163 15.71 -5.75 -9.37
CA VAL A 163 14.77 -5.01 -8.49
C VAL A 163 13.46 -5.77 -8.25
N SER A 164 12.96 -6.54 -9.22
CA SER A 164 11.74 -7.33 -9.03
C SER A 164 11.91 -8.44 -8.00
N ILE A 165 13.05 -9.13 -8.00
CA ILE A 165 13.37 -10.14 -6.96
C ILE A 165 13.44 -9.47 -5.60
N CYS A 166 14.14 -8.33 -5.48
CA CYS A 166 14.24 -7.57 -4.23
C CYS A 166 12.86 -7.14 -3.70
N SER A 167 11.98 -6.67 -4.61
CA SER A 167 10.63 -6.24 -4.27
C SER A 167 9.75 -7.37 -3.78
N ILE A 168 9.82 -8.54 -4.43
CA ILE A 168 9.06 -9.74 -4.04
C ILE A 168 9.57 -10.25 -2.69
N SER A 169 10.89 -10.31 -2.48
CA SER A 169 11.49 -10.74 -1.20
C SER A 169 11.06 -9.84 -0.05
N ALA A 170 11.10 -8.51 -0.23
CA ALA A 170 10.62 -7.58 0.78
C ALA A 170 9.11 -7.73 1.03
N ALA A 171 8.30 -7.92 -0.02
CA ALA A 171 6.87 -8.13 0.14
C ALA A 171 6.53 -9.40 0.93
N LEU A 172 7.23 -10.51 0.68
CA LEU A 172 7.07 -11.76 1.43
C LEU A 172 7.56 -11.63 2.88
N ALA A 173 8.62 -10.85 3.11
CA ALA A 173 9.13 -10.58 4.45
C ALA A 173 8.19 -9.68 5.28
N TYR A 174 7.23 -8.99 4.66
CA TYR A 174 6.35 -8.01 5.31
C TYR A 174 5.53 -8.60 6.48
N PRO A 175 4.64 -9.59 6.28
CA PRO A 175 3.89 -10.17 7.39
C PRO A 175 4.80 -10.88 8.40
N LEU A 176 5.92 -11.48 7.94
CA LEU A 176 6.87 -12.13 8.83
C LEU A 176 7.55 -11.14 9.77
N ALA A 177 8.01 -10.00 9.26
CA ALA A 177 8.63 -8.95 10.05
C ALA A 177 7.65 -8.37 11.08
N MET A 178 6.38 -8.19 10.72
CA MET A 178 5.33 -7.78 11.65
C MET A 178 5.13 -8.78 12.81
N LEU A 179 5.11 -10.08 12.50
CA LEU A 179 5.02 -11.12 13.54
C LEU A 179 6.25 -11.13 14.46
N LEU A 180 7.44 -10.92 13.91
CA LEU A 180 8.69 -10.87 14.68
C LEU A 180 8.80 -9.65 15.60
N LEU A 181 8.16 -8.53 15.27
CA LEU A 181 8.11 -7.35 16.14
C LEU A 181 7.24 -7.57 17.39
N GLY A 182 6.29 -8.51 17.35
CA GLY A 182 5.56 -9.02 18.52
C GLY A 182 4.42 -8.12 19.05
N ASP A 183 4.34 -6.86 18.60
CA ASP A 183 3.35 -5.86 19.02
C ASP A 183 2.39 -5.43 17.89
N THR A 184 2.27 -6.24 16.83
CA THR A 184 1.41 -5.95 15.68
C THR A 184 -0.06 -6.28 15.93
N SER A 185 -0.96 -5.31 15.71
CA SER A 185 -2.40 -5.52 15.76
C SER A 185 -2.92 -6.34 14.58
N LEU A 186 -4.10 -6.97 14.73
CA LEU A 186 -4.71 -7.75 13.66
C LEU A 186 -4.93 -6.94 12.35
N PRO A 187 -5.46 -5.69 12.37
CA PRO A 187 -5.59 -4.89 11.15
C PRO A 187 -4.26 -4.61 10.43
N MET A 188 -3.19 -4.37 11.19
CA MET A 188 -1.85 -4.16 10.65
C MET A 188 -1.31 -5.43 9.99
N LEU A 189 -1.43 -6.58 10.65
CA LEU A 189 -1.02 -7.86 10.09
C LEU A 189 -1.77 -8.20 8.80
N LEU A 190 -3.09 -8.01 8.77
CA LEU A 190 -3.91 -8.21 7.57
C LEU A 190 -3.49 -7.27 6.43
N THR A 191 -3.12 -6.02 6.75
CA THR A 191 -2.56 -5.08 5.78
C THR A 191 -1.23 -5.60 5.20
N GLY A 192 -0.35 -6.14 6.05
CA GLY A 192 0.91 -6.74 5.61
C GLY A 192 0.72 -7.96 4.71
N VAL A 193 -0.22 -8.85 5.04
CA VAL A 193 -0.59 -9.98 4.19
C VAL A 193 -1.17 -9.50 2.85
N PHE A 194 -2.06 -8.51 2.88
CA PHE A 194 -2.63 -7.91 1.68
C PHE A 194 -1.56 -7.31 0.77
N VAL A 195 -0.61 -6.56 1.33
CA VAL A 195 0.56 -6.01 0.62
C VAL A 195 1.37 -7.13 -0.05
N ALA A 196 1.68 -8.20 0.69
CA ALA A 196 2.45 -9.32 0.18
C ALA A 196 1.78 -9.97 -1.04
N VAL A 197 0.49 -10.30 -0.91
CA VAL A 197 -0.31 -10.90 -1.99
C VAL A 197 -0.38 -9.98 -3.20
N MET A 198 -0.68 -8.70 -2.98
CA MET A 198 -0.85 -7.72 -4.05
C MET A 198 0.44 -7.50 -4.84
N VAL A 199 1.57 -7.29 -4.15
CA VAL A 199 2.87 -7.08 -4.80
C VAL A 199 3.28 -8.32 -5.59
N CYS A 200 3.13 -9.52 -5.02
CA CYS A 200 3.43 -10.77 -5.73
C CYS A 200 2.56 -10.93 -6.99
N PHE A 201 1.25 -10.70 -6.88
CA PHE A 201 0.32 -10.77 -8.01
C PHE A 201 0.68 -9.78 -9.13
N LEU A 202 1.06 -8.55 -8.78
CA LEU A 202 1.47 -7.52 -9.74
C LEU A 202 2.84 -7.80 -10.38
N HIS A 203 3.66 -8.63 -9.74
CA HIS A 203 4.95 -9.07 -10.26
C HIS A 203 4.89 -10.38 -11.06
N ARG A 204 3.71 -10.99 -11.28
CA ARG A 204 3.57 -12.23 -12.09
C ARG A 204 4.30 -12.19 -13.44
N GLY A 205 4.30 -11.04 -14.12
CA GLY A 205 5.03 -10.85 -15.37
C GLY A 205 6.56 -10.81 -15.19
N ASN A 206 7.06 -10.28 -14.07
CA ASN A 206 8.48 -10.36 -13.72
C ASN A 206 8.87 -11.78 -13.34
N ILE A 207 8.03 -12.48 -12.57
CA ILE A 207 8.26 -13.88 -12.17
C ILE A 207 8.43 -14.73 -13.43
N LYS A 208 7.54 -14.59 -14.42
CA LYS A 208 7.69 -15.27 -15.71
C LYS A 208 9.02 -14.97 -16.40
N ARG A 209 9.48 -13.72 -16.39
CA ARG A 209 10.78 -13.35 -16.98
C ARG A 209 11.97 -13.87 -16.17
N ILE A 210 11.87 -13.94 -14.84
CA ILE A 210 12.89 -14.51 -13.96
C ILE A 210 13.06 -16.00 -14.25
N LEU A 211 11.95 -16.74 -14.31
CA LEU A 211 11.95 -18.18 -14.65
C LEU A 211 12.54 -18.44 -16.04
N ASN A 212 12.33 -17.52 -16.98
CA ASN A 212 12.88 -17.59 -18.33
C ASN A 212 14.31 -17.00 -18.46
N GLY A 213 14.93 -16.50 -17.38
CA GLY A 213 16.25 -15.87 -17.45
C GLY A 213 16.32 -14.54 -18.21
N THR A 214 15.19 -13.88 -18.45
CA THR A 214 15.06 -12.66 -19.28
C THR A 214 14.80 -11.38 -18.48
N GLU A 215 14.70 -11.47 -17.14
CA GLU A 215 14.48 -10.29 -16.31
C GLU A 215 15.75 -9.42 -16.24
N PRO A 216 15.70 -8.13 -16.64
CA PRO A 216 16.89 -7.31 -16.74
C PRO A 216 17.41 -6.87 -15.36
N LYS A 217 18.74 -6.86 -15.22
CA LYS A 217 19.41 -6.21 -14.08
C LYS A 217 19.14 -4.71 -14.08
N PHE A 218 19.10 -4.10 -12.90
CA PHE A 218 18.87 -2.66 -12.80
C PHE A 218 20.05 -1.84 -13.32
N LYS A 219 19.75 -0.87 -14.19
CA LYS A 219 20.66 0.18 -14.66
C LYS A 219 19.83 1.46 -14.80
N ALA A 220 20.24 2.53 -14.15
CA ALA A 220 19.61 3.84 -14.30
C ALA A 220 20.17 4.55 -15.54
N LYS A 221 19.36 5.43 -16.16
CA LYS A 221 19.86 6.33 -17.20
C LYS A 221 20.73 7.40 -16.52
N LYS A 222 21.91 7.63 -17.08
CA LYS A 222 22.79 8.74 -16.68
C LYS A 222 22.12 10.07 -16.98
#